data_AF-A0A7S0JCC1-F1
#
_entry.id   AF-A0A7S0JCC1-F1
#
_cell.length_a   1.000
_cell.length_b   1.000
_cell.length_c   1.000
_cell.angle_alpha   90.00
_cell.angle_beta   90.00
_cell.angle_gamma   90.00
#
_symmetry.space_group_name_H-M   'P 1'
#
loop_
_entity.id
_entity.type
_entity.pdbx_description
1 polymer ?
#
loop_
_entity_poly.entity_id
_entity_poly.type
_entity_poly.pdbx_seq_one_letter_code
_entity_poly.pdbx_strand_id
1 'polypeptide(L)'
;VVKALQEHRFGRALNPRRGASVECRFGAPFDTSGVLYHIATDGGGREYRNPHEAGDVSVSVSSSGGEWDAAHVVQREHADPVYNYTANATGSWIAVDLGEGRSLCINHYCLRTDGHGLFVSNQHKLRHWELQGSNNAQRWTTLRVHANDHSLLEFSLSVASWAVTNSGGDSFRHFRILQTGPNSSHYHNLMCAGIELYGKLSHH
;
A
#
# COMPACT_ATOMS: atom_id res chain seq x y z
N VAL A 1 47.06 -17.58 -33.92
CA VAL A 1 46.33 -16.54 -33.15
C VAL A 1 45.13 -17.22 -32.51
N VAL A 2 45.22 -17.46 -31.21
CA VAL A 2 44.21 -18.18 -30.41
C VAL A 2 43.04 -17.22 -30.13
N LYS A 3 41.81 -17.57 -30.52
CA LYS A 3 40.61 -16.85 -30.09
C LYS A 3 40.01 -17.59 -28.90
N ALA A 4 40.12 -16.97 -27.73
CA ALA A 4 39.56 -17.45 -26.49
C ALA A 4 38.02 -17.41 -26.52
N LEU A 5 37.41 -18.49 -26.02
CA LEU A 5 36.00 -18.58 -25.68
C LEU A 5 35.73 -17.69 -24.47
N GLN A 6 34.74 -16.80 -24.60
CA GLN A 6 34.27 -15.98 -23.50
C GLN A 6 32.99 -16.64 -22.94
N GLU A 7 33.16 -17.44 -21.89
CA GLU A 7 32.06 -18.01 -21.12
C GLU A 7 31.39 -16.89 -20.32
N HIS A 8 30.21 -16.46 -20.76
CA HIS A 8 29.33 -15.64 -19.93
C HIS A 8 28.72 -16.52 -18.83
N ARG A 9 29.34 -16.48 -17.65
CA ARG A 9 28.74 -17.00 -16.42
C ARG A 9 27.51 -16.16 -16.10
N PHE A 10 26.32 -16.70 -16.38
CA PHE A 10 25.09 -16.23 -15.76
C PHE A 10 25.22 -16.43 -14.24
N GLY A 11 25.37 -15.32 -13.53
CA GLY A 11 25.23 -15.31 -12.07
C GLY A 11 23.84 -15.82 -11.72
N ARG A 12 23.78 -17.02 -11.16
CA ARG A 12 22.57 -17.62 -10.62
C ARG A 12 22.03 -16.68 -9.53
N ALA A 13 20.85 -16.10 -9.73
CA ALA A 13 20.16 -15.34 -8.70
C ALA A 13 20.12 -16.19 -7.42
N LEU A 14 20.64 -15.63 -6.32
CA LEU A 14 20.61 -16.29 -5.02
C LEU A 14 19.14 -16.42 -4.63
N ASN A 15 18.64 -17.66 -4.54
CA ASN A 15 17.36 -17.91 -3.86
C ASN A 15 17.42 -17.23 -2.49
N PRO A 16 16.44 -16.38 -2.12
CA PRO A 16 16.36 -15.85 -0.77
C PRO A 16 16.38 -17.03 0.20
N ARG A 17 17.31 -16.99 1.17
CA ARG A 17 17.33 -17.99 2.24
C ARG A 17 15.97 -17.95 2.94
N ARG A 18 15.31 -19.11 3.09
CA ARG A 18 14.14 -19.23 3.97
C ARG A 18 14.44 -18.56 5.31
N GLY A 19 13.58 -17.65 5.77
CA GLY A 19 13.78 -16.86 6.99
C GLY A 19 14.56 -15.56 6.82
N ALA A 20 14.82 -15.09 5.61
CA ALA A 20 15.37 -13.76 5.38
C ALA A 20 14.28 -12.69 5.63
N SER A 21 14.65 -11.65 6.37
CA SER A 21 13.83 -10.45 6.57
C SER A 21 14.53 -9.22 6.00
N VAL A 22 13.76 -8.31 5.40
CA VAL A 22 14.23 -7.06 4.83
C VAL A 22 13.65 -5.90 5.62
N GLU A 23 14.49 -4.94 5.98
CA GLU A 23 14.06 -3.71 6.64
C GLU A 23 13.70 -2.66 5.59
N CYS A 24 12.40 -2.41 5.40
CA CYS A 24 11.86 -1.38 4.52
C CYS A 24 11.72 -0.08 5.31
N ARG A 25 12.75 0.77 5.27
CA ARG A 25 12.83 1.98 6.12
C ARG A 25 12.08 3.15 5.50
N PHE A 26 11.22 3.78 6.27
CA PHE A 26 10.58 5.02 5.87
C PHE A 26 11.62 6.16 5.78
N GLY A 27 11.81 6.71 4.59
CA GLY A 27 12.53 7.97 4.36
C GLY A 27 11.58 9.09 3.94
N ALA A 28 10.71 8.80 2.97
CA ALA A 28 9.65 9.70 2.51
C ALA A 28 8.45 8.91 1.96
N PRO A 29 7.26 9.52 1.85
CA PRO A 29 6.10 8.82 1.29
C PRO A 29 6.34 8.34 -0.14
N PHE A 30 6.05 7.06 -0.40
CA PHE A 30 6.21 6.41 -1.72
C PHE A 30 7.64 6.50 -2.29
N ASP A 31 8.64 6.57 -1.41
CA ASP A 31 10.04 6.37 -1.77
C ASP A 31 10.30 4.94 -2.28
N THR A 32 11.55 4.65 -2.62
CA THR A 32 11.98 3.33 -3.14
C THR A 32 12.36 2.36 -2.02
N SER A 33 11.99 2.65 -0.77
CA SER A 33 12.35 1.84 0.42
C SER A 33 11.13 1.18 1.07
N GLY A 34 9.94 1.35 0.49
CA GLY A 34 8.69 0.74 0.94
C GLY A 34 8.56 -0.75 0.61
N VAL A 35 7.65 -1.41 1.30
CA VAL A 35 7.37 -2.85 1.16
C VAL A 35 6.80 -3.18 -0.21
N LEU A 36 5.84 -2.39 -0.71
CA LEU A 36 5.24 -2.63 -2.01
C LEU A 36 6.24 -2.33 -3.12
N TYR A 37 7.09 -1.31 -2.97
CA TYR A 37 8.22 -1.10 -3.87
C TYR A 37 9.19 -2.29 -3.91
N HIS A 38 9.56 -2.82 -2.73
CA HIS A 38 10.44 -3.98 -2.62
C HIS A 38 9.84 -5.21 -3.34
N ILE A 39 8.55 -5.47 -3.14
CA ILE A 39 7.84 -6.57 -3.82
C ILE A 39 7.76 -6.31 -5.34
N ALA A 40 7.41 -5.08 -5.74
CA ALA A 40 7.28 -4.68 -7.14
C ALA A 40 8.57 -4.87 -7.95
N THR A 41 9.73 -4.76 -7.30
CA THR A 41 11.06 -4.89 -7.92
C THR A 41 11.74 -6.22 -7.64
N ASP A 42 11.06 -7.19 -7.01
CA ASP A 42 11.67 -8.46 -6.55
C ASP A 42 12.98 -8.21 -5.76
N GLY A 43 12.92 -7.28 -4.80
CA GLY A 43 14.09 -6.86 -4.03
C GLY A 43 15.22 -6.22 -4.84
N GLY A 44 14.89 -5.64 -6.00
CA GLY A 44 15.85 -5.09 -6.96
C GLY A 44 16.28 -6.08 -8.05
N GLY A 45 15.70 -7.28 -8.10
CA GLY A 45 15.93 -8.27 -9.14
C GLY A 45 15.28 -7.93 -10.49
N ARG A 46 14.35 -6.99 -10.53
CA ARG A 46 13.67 -6.50 -11.76
C ARG A 46 13.31 -5.02 -11.70
N GLU A 47 13.01 -4.45 -12.86
CA GLU A 47 12.40 -3.13 -12.96
C GLU A 47 11.05 -3.07 -12.25
N TYR A 48 10.67 -1.89 -11.78
CA TYR A 48 9.39 -1.70 -11.09
C TYR A 48 8.23 -2.07 -12.01
N ARG A 49 7.36 -2.95 -11.51
CA ARG A 49 6.05 -3.26 -12.09
C ARG A 49 5.01 -3.16 -11.01
N ASN A 50 3.83 -2.62 -11.32
CA ASN A 50 2.74 -2.55 -10.36
C ASN A 50 2.52 -3.93 -9.70
N PRO A 51 2.61 -4.05 -8.37
CA PRO A 51 2.66 -5.35 -7.71
C PRO A 51 1.32 -6.09 -7.78
N HIS A 52 0.20 -5.39 -7.99
CA HIS A 52 -1.09 -6.03 -8.25
C HIS A 52 -1.16 -6.62 -9.66
N GLU A 53 -0.80 -5.85 -10.68
CA GLU A 53 -0.78 -6.33 -12.07
C GLU A 53 0.24 -7.45 -12.28
N ALA A 54 1.33 -7.46 -11.50
CA ALA A 54 2.31 -8.52 -11.48
C ALA A 54 1.81 -9.82 -10.82
N GLY A 55 0.69 -9.78 -10.10
CA GLY A 55 0.16 -10.90 -9.34
C GLY A 55 0.91 -11.16 -8.03
N ASP A 56 1.81 -10.26 -7.61
CA ASP A 56 2.60 -10.41 -6.40
C ASP A 56 1.84 -9.97 -5.13
N VAL A 57 0.83 -9.11 -5.30
CA VAL A 57 -0.02 -8.54 -4.25
C VAL A 57 -1.47 -8.57 -4.76
N SER A 58 -2.44 -8.75 -3.86
CA SER A 58 -3.85 -8.59 -4.22
C SER A 58 -4.50 -7.46 -3.46
N VAL A 59 -5.44 -6.77 -4.10
CA VAL A 59 -6.25 -5.71 -3.50
C VAL A 59 -7.70 -6.16 -3.50
N SER A 60 -8.38 -5.95 -2.38
CA SER A 60 -9.81 -6.20 -2.23
C SER A 60 -10.50 -4.98 -1.62
N VAL A 61 -11.81 -4.89 -1.83
CA VAL A 61 -12.59 -3.71 -1.44
C VAL A 61 -13.97 -4.14 -0.95
N SER A 62 -14.55 -3.36 -0.04
CA SER A 62 -15.91 -3.58 0.45
C SER A 62 -16.98 -3.46 -0.64
N SER A 63 -16.76 -2.53 -1.56
CA SER A 63 -17.63 -2.18 -2.68
C SER A 63 -16.85 -1.28 -3.63
N SER A 64 -17.03 -1.43 -4.95
CA SER A 64 -16.46 -0.51 -5.93
C SER A 64 -17.43 0.63 -6.23
N GLY A 65 -16.92 1.84 -6.35
CA GLY A 65 -17.63 2.98 -6.93
C GLY A 65 -17.72 2.88 -8.46
N GLY A 66 -18.12 3.98 -9.10
CA GLY A 66 -18.20 4.06 -10.57
C GLY A 66 -16.83 4.03 -11.25
N GLU A 67 -15.79 4.49 -10.55
CA GLU A 67 -14.39 4.47 -11.00
C GLU A 67 -13.56 3.73 -9.96
N TRP A 68 -13.10 2.53 -10.32
CA TRP A 68 -12.33 1.65 -9.46
C TRP A 68 -11.32 0.83 -10.27
N ASP A 69 -10.07 0.87 -9.85
CA ASP A 69 -9.01 -0.03 -10.29
C ASP A 69 -8.12 -0.41 -9.09
N ALA A 70 -8.03 -1.72 -8.83
CA ALA A 70 -7.19 -2.28 -7.79
C ALA A 70 -5.70 -1.89 -7.96
N ALA A 71 -5.22 -1.76 -9.19
CA ALA A 71 -3.86 -1.35 -9.48
C ALA A 71 -3.56 0.05 -8.94
N HIS A 72 -4.54 0.97 -8.95
CA HIS A 72 -4.33 2.33 -8.46
C HIS A 72 -3.97 2.39 -6.97
N VAL A 73 -4.45 1.44 -6.17
CA VAL A 73 -4.19 1.38 -4.72
C VAL A 73 -2.72 1.12 -4.42
N VAL A 74 -2.04 0.29 -5.22
CA VAL A 74 -0.65 -0.14 -4.97
C VAL A 74 0.35 0.40 -5.98
N GLN A 75 -0.10 1.33 -6.83
CA GLN A 75 0.73 2.05 -7.78
C GLN A 75 1.63 3.06 -7.05
N ARG A 76 2.94 3.01 -7.34
CA ARG A 76 3.92 3.91 -6.73
C ARG A 76 3.65 5.37 -7.08
N GLU A 77 3.46 5.68 -8.35
CA GLU A 77 3.23 7.03 -8.87
C GLU A 77 2.17 7.01 -9.98
N HIS A 78 1.35 8.06 -10.01
CA HIS A 78 0.36 8.31 -11.05
C HIS A 78 0.80 9.48 -11.92
N ALA A 79 0.82 9.30 -13.23
CA ALA A 79 1.19 10.37 -14.17
C ALA A 79 0.12 11.48 -14.21
N ASP A 80 -1.14 11.07 -14.06
CA ASP A 80 -2.31 11.95 -14.03
C ASP A 80 -3.16 11.65 -12.79
N PRO A 81 -4.00 12.59 -12.35
CA PRO A 81 -5.04 12.31 -11.37
C PRO A 81 -5.93 11.13 -11.76
N VAL A 82 -6.08 10.16 -10.86
CA VAL A 82 -6.95 8.99 -11.06
C VAL A 82 -8.04 8.95 -10.00
N TYR A 83 -9.27 8.63 -10.40
CA TYR A 83 -10.35 8.39 -9.45
C TYR A 83 -10.32 6.94 -8.99
N ASN A 84 -10.47 6.73 -7.69
CA ASN A 84 -10.48 5.38 -7.13
C ASN A 84 -11.18 5.37 -5.77
N TYR A 85 -12.40 4.82 -5.74
CA TYR A 85 -13.24 4.92 -4.56
C TYR A 85 -14.27 3.80 -4.39
N THR A 86 -14.74 3.65 -3.15
CA THR A 86 -15.81 2.73 -2.80
C THR A 86 -17.19 3.33 -3.06
N ALA A 87 -18.24 2.52 -3.06
CA ALA A 87 -19.60 3.05 -2.98
C ALA A 87 -19.79 3.87 -1.69
N ASN A 88 -20.72 4.82 -1.70
CA ASN A 88 -21.06 5.61 -0.51
C ASN A 88 -21.82 4.76 0.53
N ALA A 89 -21.08 4.01 1.34
CA ALA A 89 -21.62 3.10 2.34
C ALA A 89 -20.77 3.11 3.61
N THR A 90 -21.43 3.07 4.77
CA THR A 90 -20.74 3.00 6.07
C THR A 90 -19.87 1.74 6.17
N GLY A 91 -18.73 1.86 6.85
CA GLY A 91 -17.80 0.74 6.99
C GLY A 91 -17.08 0.35 5.69
N SER A 92 -16.98 1.28 4.72
CA SER A 92 -16.18 1.08 3.52
C SER A 92 -14.73 0.77 3.85
N TRP A 93 -14.12 -0.18 3.13
CA TRP A 93 -12.72 -0.55 3.34
C TRP A 93 -12.01 -0.94 2.04
N ILE A 94 -10.70 -0.73 2.02
CA ILE A 94 -9.77 -1.20 0.99
C ILE A 94 -8.68 -2.00 1.70
N ALA A 95 -8.40 -3.21 1.23
CA ALA A 95 -7.40 -4.11 1.81
C ALA A 95 -6.36 -4.55 0.79
N VAL A 96 -5.12 -4.68 1.24
CA VAL A 96 -3.96 -5.19 0.50
C VAL A 96 -3.50 -6.48 1.16
N ASP A 97 -3.33 -7.52 0.37
CA ASP A 97 -2.69 -8.78 0.74
C ASP A 97 -1.28 -8.81 0.16
N LEU A 98 -0.26 -8.87 1.03
CA LEU A 98 1.14 -8.90 0.63
C LEU A 98 1.54 -10.17 -0.14
N GLY A 99 0.68 -11.18 -0.21
CA GLY A 99 0.94 -12.46 -0.86
C GLY A 99 1.38 -13.54 0.11
N GLU A 100 1.23 -14.79 -0.30
CA GLU A 100 1.60 -15.95 0.50
C GLU A 100 3.10 -15.96 0.83
N GLY A 101 3.44 -16.47 2.02
CA GLY A 101 4.83 -16.53 2.49
C GLY A 101 5.39 -15.18 2.94
N ARG A 102 4.60 -14.10 2.98
CA ARG A 102 5.04 -12.78 3.46
C ARG A 102 4.27 -12.33 4.69
N SER A 103 4.98 -11.70 5.63
CA SER A 103 4.37 -10.94 6.72
C SER A 103 5.19 -9.71 7.06
N LEU A 104 4.53 -8.65 7.50
CA LEU A 104 5.15 -7.37 7.82
C LEU A 104 4.91 -7.01 9.27
N CYS A 105 5.99 -6.81 10.02
CA CYS A 105 5.96 -6.05 11.26
C CYS A 105 6.05 -4.57 10.89
N ILE A 106 4.89 -3.92 10.79
CA ILE A 106 4.75 -2.55 10.28
C ILE A 106 5.16 -1.52 11.35
N ASN A 107 5.82 -0.46 10.90
CA ASN A 107 6.19 0.70 11.74
C ASN A 107 5.85 2.06 11.10
N HIS A 108 5.48 2.09 9.82
CA HIS A 108 5.03 3.30 9.14
C HIS A 108 4.13 2.94 7.96
N TYR A 109 3.26 3.87 7.56
CA TYR A 109 2.52 3.76 6.31
C TYR A 109 2.23 5.13 5.72
N CYS A 110 1.92 5.15 4.43
CA CYS A 110 1.50 6.34 3.70
C CYS A 110 0.20 6.07 2.94
N LEU A 111 -0.59 7.11 2.72
CA LEU A 111 -1.75 7.08 1.85
C LEU A 111 -1.67 8.21 0.83
N ARG A 112 -2.26 7.97 -0.34
CA ARG A 112 -2.52 8.95 -1.38
C ARG A 112 -4.01 9.03 -1.65
N THR A 113 -4.56 10.25 -1.62
CA THR A 113 -5.95 10.49 -2.02
C THR A 113 -6.12 10.27 -3.52
N ASP A 114 -7.36 10.15 -3.99
CA ASP A 114 -7.61 10.03 -5.42
C ASP A 114 -7.64 11.40 -6.13
N GLY A 115 -8.13 11.38 -7.36
CA GLY A 115 -8.22 12.50 -8.29
C GLY A 115 -9.16 13.61 -7.84
N HIS A 116 -10.08 13.37 -6.91
CA HIS A 116 -11.00 14.41 -6.43
C HIS A 116 -10.24 15.58 -5.80
N GLY A 117 -10.72 16.81 -6.03
CA GLY A 117 -10.04 18.03 -5.58
C GLY A 117 -9.24 18.78 -6.64
N LEU A 118 -9.35 18.41 -7.93
CA LEU A 118 -8.70 19.14 -9.03
C LEU A 118 -9.32 20.51 -9.30
N PHE A 119 -10.66 20.61 -9.23
CA PHE A 119 -11.41 21.79 -9.64
C PHE A 119 -12.12 22.50 -8.48
N VAL A 120 -12.28 21.82 -7.33
CA VAL A 120 -12.97 22.34 -6.14
C VAL A 120 -12.26 21.81 -4.90
N SER A 121 -11.97 22.67 -3.93
CA SER A 121 -11.38 22.26 -2.64
C SER A 121 -12.34 21.39 -1.82
N ASN A 122 -11.76 20.67 -0.86
CA ASN A 122 -12.47 19.90 0.17
C ASN A 122 -13.35 18.71 -0.30
N GLN A 123 -13.03 18.07 -1.42
CA GLN A 123 -13.83 16.95 -1.92
C GLN A 123 -13.32 15.60 -1.39
N HIS A 124 -14.18 14.94 -0.61
CA HIS A 124 -14.15 13.53 -0.24
C HIS A 124 -12.86 12.99 0.43
N LYS A 125 -12.10 13.83 1.11
CA LYS A 125 -10.85 13.42 1.76
C LYS A 125 -11.13 12.56 2.98
N LEU A 126 -10.39 11.47 3.14
CA LEU A 126 -10.54 10.58 4.29
C LEU A 126 -10.22 11.35 5.59
N ARG A 127 -11.13 11.27 6.57
CA ARG A 127 -11.02 11.98 7.87
C ARG A 127 -11.07 11.04 9.07
N HIS A 128 -11.86 9.98 8.98
CA HIS A 128 -12.06 9.02 10.06
C HIS A 128 -11.80 7.60 9.54
N TRP A 129 -10.71 6.99 10.00
CA TRP A 129 -10.36 5.63 9.58
C TRP A 129 -9.50 4.90 10.59
N GLU A 130 -9.38 3.60 10.39
CA GLU A 130 -8.41 2.74 11.05
C GLU A 130 -7.50 2.08 10.04
N LEU A 131 -6.20 2.04 10.34
CA LEU A 131 -5.31 1.05 9.75
C LEU A 131 -5.42 -0.23 10.57
N GLN A 132 -5.70 -1.35 9.91
CA GLN A 132 -5.81 -2.66 10.57
C GLN A 132 -4.93 -3.70 9.88
N GLY A 133 -4.42 -4.67 10.66
CA GLY A 133 -3.65 -5.81 10.19
C GLY A 133 -4.38 -7.14 10.39
N SER A 134 -4.16 -8.12 9.52
CA SER A 134 -4.70 -9.48 9.66
C SER A 134 -3.78 -10.54 9.06
N ASN A 135 -3.90 -11.77 9.55
CA ASN A 135 -3.25 -12.96 8.98
C ASN A 135 -4.22 -13.92 8.26
N ASN A 136 -5.52 -13.63 8.29
CA ASN A 136 -6.55 -14.49 7.67
C ASN A 136 -7.66 -13.70 6.97
N ALA A 137 -7.53 -12.38 6.86
CA ALA A 137 -8.53 -11.45 6.31
C ALA A 137 -9.92 -11.47 6.97
N GLN A 138 -10.10 -12.22 8.06
CA GLN A 138 -11.37 -12.35 8.79
C GLN A 138 -11.32 -11.63 10.14
N ARG A 139 -10.23 -11.83 10.89
CA ARG A 139 -9.99 -11.17 12.18
C ARG A 139 -8.93 -10.09 11.99
N TRP A 140 -9.25 -8.88 12.40
CA TRP A 140 -8.45 -7.69 12.17
C TRP A 140 -8.03 -7.07 13.50
N THR A 141 -6.76 -6.69 13.59
CA THR A 141 -6.20 -5.96 14.72
C THR A 141 -6.05 -4.50 14.33
N THR A 142 -6.60 -3.58 15.14
CA THR A 142 -6.43 -2.14 14.91
C THR A 142 -5.02 -1.71 15.26
N LEU A 143 -4.30 -1.18 14.27
CA LEU A 143 -2.90 -0.74 14.38
C LEU A 143 -2.79 0.76 14.58
N ARG A 144 -3.74 1.53 14.04
CA ARG A 144 -3.81 2.98 14.24
C ARG A 144 -5.24 3.47 14.01
N VAL A 145 -5.67 4.41 14.85
CA VAL A 145 -6.97 5.08 14.76
C VAL A 145 -6.76 6.54 14.35
N HIS A 146 -7.57 7.02 13.41
CA HIS A 146 -7.62 8.41 12.98
C HIS A 146 -9.04 8.94 13.16
N ALA A 147 -9.15 10.06 13.88
CA ALA A 147 -10.41 10.74 14.13
C ALA A 147 -10.27 12.21 13.70
N ASN A 148 -11.03 12.60 12.67
CA ASN A 148 -10.97 13.91 12.05
C ASN A 148 -9.54 14.35 11.68
N ASP A 149 -8.78 13.48 11.02
CA ASP A 149 -7.40 13.73 10.61
C ASP A 149 -7.35 14.56 9.31
N HIS A 150 -6.64 15.69 9.35
CA HIS A 150 -6.49 16.64 8.25
C HIS A 150 -5.14 16.54 7.52
N SER A 151 -4.32 15.53 7.82
CA SER A 151 -3.00 15.35 7.21
C SER A 151 -3.10 15.14 5.69
N LEU A 152 -4.17 14.50 5.22
CA LEU A 152 -4.49 14.45 3.80
C LEU A 152 -5.13 15.77 3.36
N LEU A 153 -4.37 16.54 2.60
CA LEU A 153 -4.72 17.89 2.17
C LEU A 153 -5.79 17.87 1.07
N GLU A 154 -6.40 19.03 0.88
CA GLU A 154 -7.60 19.21 0.04
C GLU A 154 -7.29 19.48 -1.43
N PHE A 155 -6.28 18.80 -1.96
CA PHE A 155 -5.94 18.78 -3.38
C PHE A 155 -5.84 17.34 -3.90
N SER A 156 -5.90 17.21 -5.22
CA SER A 156 -5.83 15.93 -5.92
C SER A 156 -4.53 15.19 -5.64
N LEU A 157 -4.59 13.87 -5.42
CA LEU A 157 -3.41 13.04 -5.16
C LEU A 157 -2.57 13.49 -3.94
N SER A 158 -3.14 14.22 -2.98
CA SER A 158 -2.46 14.55 -1.72
C SER A 158 -1.96 13.29 -1.03
N VAL A 159 -0.75 13.39 -0.46
CA VAL A 159 -0.08 12.30 0.27
C VAL A 159 0.12 12.69 1.72
N ALA A 160 -0.07 11.74 2.62
CA ALA A 160 0.32 11.84 4.02
C ALA A 160 0.85 10.50 4.53
N SER A 161 1.55 10.55 5.66
CA SER A 161 2.22 9.39 6.23
C SER A 161 2.19 9.42 7.75
N TRP A 162 2.17 8.23 8.36
CA TRP A 162 2.06 8.10 9.80
C TRP A 162 2.85 6.91 10.34
N ALA A 163 3.48 7.10 11.49
CA ALA A 163 4.10 6.02 12.25
C ALA A 163 3.06 5.04 12.80
N VAL A 164 3.44 3.78 12.95
CA VAL A 164 2.60 2.73 13.55
C VAL A 164 3.33 2.21 14.78
N THR A 165 2.77 2.49 15.96
CA THR A 165 3.37 2.14 17.26
C THR A 165 2.67 0.96 17.93
N ASN A 166 1.43 0.65 17.54
CA ASN A 166 0.59 -0.32 18.24
C ASN A 166 0.63 -1.72 17.60
N SER A 167 1.62 -2.02 16.77
CA SER A 167 1.80 -3.37 16.23
C SER A 167 2.24 -4.37 17.30
N GLY A 168 2.80 -3.92 18.42
CA GLY A 168 3.24 -4.81 19.52
C GLY A 168 4.35 -5.79 19.11
N GLY A 169 4.99 -5.57 17.95
CA GLY A 169 5.91 -6.52 17.34
C GLY A 169 5.24 -7.60 16.49
N ASP A 170 3.91 -7.65 16.45
CA ASP A 170 3.16 -8.59 15.61
C ASP A 170 3.41 -8.31 14.13
N SER A 171 3.34 -9.38 13.33
CA SER A 171 3.44 -9.30 11.88
C SER A 171 2.14 -9.74 11.21
N PHE A 172 1.78 -9.04 10.15
CA PHE A 172 0.54 -9.27 9.41
C PHE A 172 0.81 -9.45 7.91
N ARG A 173 0.03 -10.32 7.26
CA ARG A 173 0.02 -10.50 5.80
C ARG A 173 -0.91 -9.49 5.10
N HIS A 174 -2.04 -9.20 5.72
CA HIS A 174 -3.06 -8.32 5.16
C HIS A 174 -3.12 -7.01 5.93
N PHE A 175 -3.32 -5.92 5.20
CA PHE A 175 -3.52 -4.58 5.76
C PHE A 175 -4.75 -3.96 5.13
N ARG A 176 -5.58 -3.28 5.91
CA ARG A 176 -6.73 -2.53 5.37
C ARG A 176 -6.87 -1.16 5.98
N ILE A 177 -7.40 -0.25 5.18
CA ILE A 177 -7.97 1.01 5.62
C ILE A 177 -9.47 0.79 5.78
N LEU A 178 -9.98 0.94 6.99
CA LEU A 178 -11.40 0.87 7.31
C LEU A 178 -11.90 2.27 7.62
N GLN A 179 -12.82 2.80 6.82
CA GLN A 179 -13.46 4.07 7.09
C GLN A 179 -14.44 3.92 8.27
N THR A 180 -14.25 4.72 9.31
CA THR A 180 -15.03 4.65 10.57
C THR A 180 -15.97 5.83 10.77
N GLY A 181 -15.94 6.81 9.86
CA GLY A 181 -16.81 7.98 9.88
C GLY A 181 -16.84 8.67 8.51
N PRO A 182 -17.58 9.78 8.37
CA PRO A 182 -17.68 10.50 7.10
C PRO A 182 -16.32 11.02 6.61
N ASN A 183 -16.18 11.20 5.30
CA ASN A 183 -15.08 11.95 4.69
C ASN A 183 -15.32 13.46 4.79
N SER A 184 -14.41 14.27 4.24
CA SER A 184 -14.45 15.74 4.34
C SER A 184 -15.67 16.40 3.69
N SER A 185 -16.44 15.64 2.91
CA SER A 185 -17.70 16.07 2.29
C SER A 185 -18.93 15.40 2.92
N HIS A 186 -18.79 14.83 4.11
CA HIS A 186 -19.87 14.16 4.85
C HIS A 186 -20.42 12.87 4.22
N TYR A 187 -19.64 12.23 3.33
CA TYR A 187 -20.01 10.95 2.71
C TYR A 187 -19.19 9.77 3.26
N HIS A 188 -19.63 8.55 3.01
CA HIS A 188 -19.00 7.31 3.44
C HIS A 188 -18.34 6.52 2.30
N ASN A 189 -18.05 7.17 1.17
CA ASN A 189 -17.13 6.61 0.20
C ASN A 189 -15.68 6.87 0.64
N LEU A 190 -14.87 5.82 0.54
CA LEU A 190 -13.45 5.84 0.85
C LEU A 190 -12.70 6.10 -0.46
N MET A 191 -12.08 7.27 -0.56
CA MET A 191 -11.23 7.69 -1.68
C MET A 191 -9.77 7.34 -1.39
N CYS A 192 -9.11 6.55 -2.25
CA CYS A 192 -7.70 6.20 -2.08
C CYS A 192 -7.08 5.71 -3.39
N ALA A 193 -6.00 6.35 -3.83
CA ALA A 193 -5.23 5.97 -5.03
C ALA A 193 -3.75 5.70 -4.68
N GLY A 194 -3.49 5.22 -3.47
CA GLY A 194 -2.15 4.82 -3.07
C GLY A 194 -2.08 4.44 -1.61
N ILE A 195 -1.42 3.32 -1.33
CA ILE A 195 -0.91 2.94 -0.03
C ILE A 195 0.54 2.48 -0.20
N GLU A 196 1.38 2.78 0.78
CA GLU A 196 2.71 2.19 0.90
C GLU A 196 2.97 1.88 2.38
N LEU A 197 3.66 0.77 2.66
CA LEU A 197 3.88 0.23 3.99
C LEU A 197 5.38 0.13 4.27
N TYR A 198 5.76 0.26 5.53
CA TYR A 198 7.15 0.25 5.96
C TYR A 198 7.33 -0.55 7.23
N GLY A 199 8.51 -1.13 7.40
CA GLY A 199 8.87 -1.97 8.53
C GLY A 199 9.64 -3.22 8.12
N LYS A 200 9.61 -4.23 8.97
CA LYS A 200 10.36 -5.47 8.77
C LYS A 200 9.51 -6.49 8.01
N LEU A 201 9.78 -6.64 6.72
CA LEU A 201 9.17 -7.66 5.87
C LEU A 201 9.88 -8.99 6.06
N SER A 202 9.15 -10.08 6.30
CA SER A 202 9.69 -11.44 6.46
C SER A 202 9.18 -12.38 5.38
N HIS A 203 10.06 -13.25 4.87
CA HIS A 203 9.73 -14.32 3.93
C HIS A 203 9.82 -15.69 4.62
N HIS A 204 8.76 -16.50 4.47
CA HIS A 204 8.60 -17.82 5.10
C HIS A 204 8.73 -18.96 4.10
#